data_AF-A0A840QV30-F1
#
_entry.id   AF-A0A840QV30-F1
#
_cell.length_a   1.000
_cell.length_b   1.000
_cell.length_c   1.000
_cell.angle_alpha   90.00
_cell.angle_beta   90.00
_cell.angle_gamma   90.00
#
_symmetry.space_group_name_H-M   'P 1'
#
loop_
_entity.id
_entity.type
_entity.pdbx_description
1 polymer ?
#
loop_
_entity_poly.entity_id
_entity_poly.type
_entity_poly.pdbx_seq_one_letter_code
_entity_poly.pdbx_strand_id
1 'polypeptide(L)'
;MEQQFKTEKKFVNILETSVEALDYIKRLINEGNYTEVIPLLQTTIEGFNALYKEIHSNNHVIDEKIFKLINQLKENLINTIEYLNKGKYQQIRELIHSYLLPTYKELLSKYEDMIQQNPKKRWVIGVYHPTTNPRALLTEARIMSLVYEAERKEADIMVFSTEDVDFNQEIVQGEVFQSGQWEKMTLSFPDVIQNYSLKHDQSDKERKLRGLIPFTSFPFGGKYVLPKKLEGSIYQHYFIPSKTLYHYSDIEEFLKEYNQMVLKPIHGKKGQNIYLVNRTSENIQILKHNKREKLSSQQFENFINKLITEDNRKRYMIQPFIKSQTNEGRAYHIRAHIQKNGDGNLEMLMMYPRIAKKGSILTNVDQGELQIDISTFLEEQFKGRGSQFETDLYNISMELSSYIDMIHGFAIDELGIDFAIDENEKVWVYEVNQLPGARVDEYKRAKNAVAYAIYLAEKQIFFADPLGKLNNALQ
;
A
#
# COMPACT_ATOMS: atom_id res chain seq x y z
N MET A 1 -32.23 3.56 -8.51
CA MET A 1 -31.56 3.47 -7.20
C MET A 1 -30.06 3.73 -7.36
N GLU A 2 -29.31 2.93 -8.14
CA GLU A 2 -27.86 3.15 -8.34
C GLU A 2 -27.50 4.51 -8.95
N GLN A 3 -28.24 4.97 -9.97
CA GLN A 3 -28.03 6.29 -10.57
C GLN A 3 -28.32 7.43 -9.58
N GLN A 4 -29.33 7.25 -8.72
CA GLN A 4 -29.70 8.23 -7.71
C GLN A 4 -28.63 8.32 -6.61
N PHE A 5 -28.12 7.18 -6.15
CA PHE A 5 -27.01 7.12 -5.19
C PHE A 5 -25.72 7.75 -5.73
N LYS A 6 -25.38 7.49 -7.00
CA LYS A 6 -24.23 8.14 -7.68
C LYS A 6 -24.40 9.66 -7.72
N THR A 7 -25.60 10.15 -8.00
CA THR A 7 -25.91 11.58 -7.99
C THR A 7 -25.84 12.19 -6.59
N GLU A 8 -26.39 11.53 -5.57
CA GLU A 8 -26.34 11.97 -4.17
C GLU A 8 -24.89 12.04 -3.66
N LYS A 9 -24.04 11.06 -3.99
CA LYS A 9 -22.61 11.07 -3.64
C LYS A 9 -21.83 12.19 -4.35
N LYS A 10 -22.15 12.46 -5.62
CA LYS A 10 -21.60 13.60 -6.37
C LYS A 10 -21.95 14.92 -5.68
N PHE A 11 -23.16 15.05 -5.14
CA PHE A 11 -23.57 16.25 -4.39
C PHE A 11 -22.83 16.39 -3.07
N VAL A 12 -22.65 15.31 -2.29
CA VAL A 12 -21.84 15.35 -1.06
C VAL A 12 -20.44 15.89 -1.33
N ASN A 13 -19.72 15.35 -2.32
CA ASN A 13 -18.37 15.82 -2.64
C ASN A 13 -18.32 17.32 -3.00
N ILE A 14 -19.31 17.82 -3.77
CA ILE A 14 -19.40 19.24 -4.15
C ILE A 14 -19.65 20.10 -2.90
N LEU A 15 -20.52 19.65 -2.01
CA LEU A 15 -20.89 20.37 -0.78
C LEU A 15 -19.72 20.40 0.22
N GLU A 16 -19.02 19.29 0.43
CA GLU A 16 -17.80 19.23 1.27
C GLU A 16 -16.74 20.20 0.77
N THR A 17 -16.41 20.13 -0.52
CA THR A 17 -15.42 21.03 -1.15
C THR A 17 -15.83 22.50 -0.99
N SER A 18 -17.13 22.79 -1.12
CA SER A 18 -17.66 24.15 -0.95
C SER A 18 -17.56 24.64 0.50
N VAL A 19 -17.79 23.76 1.48
CA VAL A 19 -17.65 24.09 2.91
C VAL A 19 -16.20 24.42 3.23
N GLU A 20 -15.25 23.61 2.78
CA GLU A 20 -13.82 23.83 2.97
C GLU A 20 -13.36 25.14 2.32
N ALA A 21 -13.76 25.38 1.06
CA ALA A 21 -13.45 26.61 0.33
C ALA A 21 -13.99 27.84 1.06
N LEU A 22 -15.23 27.81 1.55
CA LEU A 22 -15.84 28.92 2.29
C LEU A 22 -15.16 29.18 3.63
N ASP A 23 -14.76 28.13 4.36
CA ASP A 23 -14.00 28.26 5.60
C ASP A 23 -12.60 28.85 5.33
N TYR A 24 -11.97 28.50 4.21
CA TYR A 24 -10.68 29.07 3.79
C TYR A 24 -10.80 30.54 3.33
N ILE A 25 -11.79 30.88 2.50
CA ILE A 25 -12.09 32.26 2.07
C ILE A 25 -12.26 33.18 3.28
N LYS A 26 -12.98 32.71 4.32
CA LYS A 26 -13.17 33.47 5.56
C LYS A 26 -11.83 33.78 6.26
N ARG A 27 -10.86 32.85 6.25
CA ARG A 27 -9.52 33.08 6.81
C ARG A 27 -8.74 34.10 5.98
N LEU A 28 -8.72 33.94 4.66
CA LEU A 28 -8.06 34.88 3.74
C LEU A 28 -8.57 36.32 3.90
N ILE A 29 -9.88 36.51 4.07
CA ILE A 29 -10.47 37.84 4.31
C ILE A 29 -10.00 38.42 5.66
N ASN A 30 -9.82 37.60 6.70
CA ASN A 30 -9.29 38.07 7.99
C ASN A 30 -7.81 38.48 7.89
N GLU A 31 -7.05 37.77 7.06
CA GLU A 31 -5.62 37.99 6.83
C GLU A 31 -5.35 39.13 5.82
N GLY A 32 -6.41 39.65 5.17
CA GLY A 32 -6.30 40.70 4.16
C GLY A 32 -5.80 40.20 2.80
N ASN A 33 -5.75 38.88 2.57
CA ASN A 33 -5.30 38.29 1.32
C ASN A 33 -6.45 38.16 0.30
N TYR A 34 -6.87 39.31 -0.27
CA TYR A 34 -8.04 39.37 -1.16
C TYR A 34 -7.79 38.81 -2.58
N THR A 35 -6.54 38.73 -3.02
CA THR A 35 -6.17 38.24 -4.35
C THR A 35 -6.56 36.77 -4.54
N GLU A 36 -6.49 35.98 -3.48
CA GLU A 36 -6.86 34.55 -3.49
C GLU A 36 -8.35 34.30 -3.29
N VAL A 37 -9.11 35.30 -2.82
CA VAL A 37 -10.56 35.15 -2.53
C VAL A 37 -11.39 34.99 -3.80
N ILE A 38 -11.06 35.72 -4.87
CA ILE A 38 -11.81 35.71 -6.14
C ILE A 38 -11.85 34.31 -6.80
N PRO A 39 -10.72 33.62 -7.05
CA PRO A 39 -10.75 32.31 -7.69
C PRO A 39 -11.49 31.26 -6.86
N LEU A 40 -11.36 31.30 -5.52
CA LEU A 40 -12.05 30.36 -4.64
C LEU A 40 -13.57 30.59 -4.62
N LEU A 41 -14.02 31.84 -4.63
CA LEU A 41 -15.44 32.16 -4.75
C LEU A 41 -16.00 31.73 -6.10
N GLN A 42 -15.24 31.90 -7.19
CA GLN A 42 -15.63 31.43 -8.52
C GLN A 42 -15.83 29.91 -8.55
N THR A 43 -14.87 29.14 -8.04
CA THR A 43 -14.98 27.68 -7.94
C THR A 43 -16.17 27.24 -7.08
N THR A 44 -16.43 27.94 -5.97
CA THR A 44 -17.59 27.67 -5.10
C THR A 44 -18.92 27.89 -5.83
N ILE A 45 -19.03 28.99 -6.61
CA ILE A 45 -20.21 29.33 -7.41
C ILE A 45 -20.40 28.36 -8.56
N GLU A 46 -19.33 27.94 -9.23
CA GLU A 46 -19.37 26.93 -10.30
C GLU A 46 -19.84 25.58 -9.77
N GLY A 47 -19.32 25.16 -8.61
CA GLY A 47 -19.77 23.95 -7.90
C GLY A 47 -21.26 24.02 -7.57
N PHE A 48 -21.74 25.14 -7.04
CA PHE A 48 -23.16 25.37 -6.80
C PHE A 48 -24.00 25.29 -8.07
N ASN A 49 -23.56 25.92 -9.17
CA ASN A 49 -24.29 25.92 -10.43
C ASN A 49 -24.39 24.52 -11.05
N ALA A 50 -23.34 23.71 -10.93
CA ALA A 50 -23.36 22.30 -11.33
C ALA A 50 -24.40 21.50 -10.54
N LEU A 51 -24.44 21.68 -9.21
CA LEU A 51 -25.44 21.08 -8.33
C LEU A 51 -26.86 21.56 -8.67
N TYR A 52 -27.06 22.88 -8.81
CA TYR A 52 -28.35 23.48 -9.12
C TYR A 52 -28.91 22.97 -10.46
N LYS A 53 -28.07 22.89 -11.50
CA LYS A 53 -28.48 22.40 -12.83
C LYS A 53 -28.92 20.94 -12.80
N GLU A 54 -28.14 20.07 -12.16
CA GLU A 54 -28.40 18.63 -12.06
C GLU A 54 -29.72 18.35 -11.32
N ILE A 55 -30.01 19.14 -10.29
CA ILE A 55 -31.23 19.04 -9.49
C ILE A 55 -32.47 19.43 -10.31
N HIS A 56 -32.35 20.44 -11.18
CA HIS A 56 -33.47 20.92 -12.00
C HIS A 56 -33.63 20.17 -13.33
N SER A 57 -32.61 19.45 -13.82
CA SER A 57 -32.67 18.74 -15.11
C SER A 57 -33.31 17.35 -15.04
N ASN A 58 -33.35 16.72 -13.86
CA ASN A 58 -33.63 15.28 -13.74
C ASN A 58 -34.98 14.93 -13.10
N ASN A 59 -35.95 15.86 -12.98
CA ASN A 59 -37.20 15.62 -12.20
C ASN A 59 -36.90 14.97 -10.83
N HIS A 60 -35.79 15.37 -10.18
CA HIS A 60 -35.47 14.87 -8.85
C HIS A 60 -36.63 15.23 -7.92
N VAL A 61 -37.22 14.23 -7.26
CA VAL A 61 -38.16 14.47 -6.18
C VAL A 61 -37.32 14.94 -5.00
N ILE A 62 -37.32 16.26 -4.78
CA ILE A 62 -36.55 16.90 -3.72
C ILE A 62 -37.49 17.17 -2.56
N ASP A 63 -37.07 16.84 -1.33
CA ASP A 63 -37.74 17.30 -0.12
C ASP A 63 -37.89 18.83 -0.16
N GLU A 64 -39.09 19.34 0.14
CA GLU A 64 -39.40 20.77 0.19
C GLU A 64 -38.37 21.57 1.02
N LYS A 65 -37.82 20.96 2.08
CA LYS A 65 -36.75 21.54 2.89
C LYS A 65 -35.43 21.69 2.14
N ILE A 66 -35.03 20.70 1.35
CA ILE A 66 -33.80 20.76 0.54
C ILE A 66 -33.96 21.83 -0.55
N PHE A 67 -35.12 21.89 -1.20
CA PHE A 67 -35.40 22.91 -2.19
C PHE A 67 -35.30 24.33 -1.61
N LYS A 68 -35.80 24.53 -0.38
CA LYS A 68 -35.67 25.80 0.34
C LYS A 68 -34.22 26.18 0.61
N LEU A 69 -33.38 25.24 1.07
CA LEU A 69 -31.96 25.47 1.33
C LEU A 69 -31.19 25.85 0.05
N ILE A 70 -31.47 25.17 -1.07
CA ILE A 70 -30.84 25.45 -2.37
C ILE A 70 -31.19 26.86 -2.84
N ASN A 71 -32.45 27.28 -2.71
CA ASN A 71 -32.84 28.65 -3.06
C ASN A 71 -32.21 29.70 -2.14
N GLN A 72 -32.10 29.40 -0.84
CA GLN A 72 -31.40 30.26 0.11
C GLN A 72 -29.91 30.41 -0.25
N LEU A 73 -29.25 29.33 -0.67
CA LEU A 73 -27.87 29.40 -1.17
C LEU A 73 -27.77 30.25 -2.43
N LYS A 74 -28.68 30.07 -3.39
CA LYS A 74 -28.71 30.85 -4.63
C LYS A 74 -28.76 32.35 -4.37
N GLU A 75 -29.72 32.80 -3.55
CA GLU A 75 -29.88 34.22 -3.22
C GLU A 75 -28.63 34.79 -2.51
N ASN A 76 -28.06 34.03 -1.57
CA ASN A 76 -26.85 34.46 -0.85
C ASN A 76 -25.60 34.46 -1.74
N LEU A 77 -25.48 33.55 -2.72
CA LEU A 77 -24.39 33.57 -3.69
C LEU A 77 -24.51 34.76 -4.65
N ILE A 78 -25.72 35.13 -5.06
CA ILE A 78 -25.96 36.35 -5.85
C ILE A 78 -25.51 37.60 -5.07
N ASN A 79 -25.92 37.71 -3.80
CA ASN A 79 -25.48 38.79 -2.91
C ASN A 79 -23.95 38.82 -2.73
N THR A 80 -23.31 37.65 -2.69
CA THR A 80 -21.84 37.54 -2.62
C THR A 80 -21.16 38.14 -3.86
N ILE A 81 -21.69 37.86 -5.05
CA ILE A 81 -21.19 38.43 -6.32
C ILE A 81 -21.36 39.95 -6.32
N GLU A 82 -22.50 40.46 -5.85
CA GLU A 82 -22.71 41.90 -5.76
C GLU A 82 -21.72 42.59 -4.82
N TYR A 83 -21.45 41.98 -3.67
CA TYR A 83 -20.45 42.51 -2.74
C TYR A 83 -19.05 42.42 -3.31
N LEU A 84 -18.72 41.36 -4.03
CA LEU A 84 -17.43 41.19 -4.69
C LEU A 84 -17.18 42.29 -5.72
N ASN A 85 -18.17 42.58 -6.58
CA ASN A 85 -18.10 43.65 -7.58
C ASN A 85 -17.95 45.05 -6.96
N LYS A 86 -18.38 45.22 -5.71
CA LYS A 86 -18.27 46.47 -4.94
C LYS A 86 -17.03 46.50 -4.01
N GLY A 87 -16.18 45.47 -4.03
CA GLY A 87 -15.00 45.36 -3.15
C GLY A 87 -15.33 45.20 -1.66
N LYS A 88 -16.54 44.73 -1.32
CA LYS A 88 -17.09 44.65 0.04
C LYS A 88 -16.75 43.33 0.75
N TYR A 89 -15.46 43.06 0.95
CA TYR A 89 -14.97 41.77 1.49
C TYR A 89 -15.44 41.46 2.91
N GLN A 90 -15.64 42.46 3.78
CA GLN A 90 -16.15 42.22 5.13
C GLN A 90 -17.61 41.77 5.12
N GLN A 91 -18.44 42.33 4.23
CA GLN A 91 -19.82 41.90 4.03
C GLN A 91 -19.88 40.48 3.43
N ILE A 92 -18.95 40.13 2.53
CA ILE A 92 -18.81 38.76 2.03
C ILE A 92 -18.52 37.81 3.19
N ARG A 93 -17.57 38.14 4.07
CA ARG A 93 -17.24 37.32 5.24
C ARG A 93 -18.44 37.11 6.17
N GLU A 94 -19.18 38.17 6.48
CA GLU A 94 -20.39 38.08 7.31
C GLU A 94 -21.47 37.20 6.67
N LEU A 95 -21.65 37.32 5.36
CA LEU A 95 -22.59 36.51 4.58
C LEU A 95 -22.17 35.04 4.55
N ILE A 96 -20.86 34.77 4.40
CA ILE A 96 -20.29 33.43 4.47
C ILE A 96 -20.54 32.82 5.85
N HIS A 97 -20.21 33.55 6.92
CA HIS A 97 -20.32 33.08 8.28
C HIS A 97 -21.77 32.81 8.70
N SER A 98 -22.67 33.75 8.41
CA SER A 98 -24.01 33.76 8.98
C SER A 98 -25.02 32.99 8.13
N TYR A 99 -24.75 32.80 6.83
CA TYR A 99 -25.72 32.21 5.90
C TYR A 99 -25.14 31.09 5.05
N LEU A 100 -24.06 31.31 4.29
CA LEU A 100 -23.57 30.28 3.36
C LEU A 100 -23.06 29.05 4.08
N LEU A 101 -22.11 29.17 5.01
CA LEU A 101 -21.53 28.02 5.73
C LEU A 101 -22.60 27.20 6.47
N PRO A 102 -23.51 27.80 7.27
CA PRO A 102 -24.58 27.04 7.92
C PRO A 102 -25.48 26.31 6.91
N THR A 103 -25.88 26.98 5.82
CA THR A 103 -26.80 26.41 4.84
C THR A 103 -26.13 25.28 4.03
N TYR A 104 -24.86 25.41 3.66
CA TYR A 104 -24.08 24.34 3.02
C TYR A 104 -23.91 23.13 3.95
N LYS A 105 -23.59 23.35 5.23
CA LYS A 105 -23.45 22.26 6.21
C LYS A 105 -24.77 21.53 6.48
N GLU A 106 -25.88 22.25 6.55
CA GLU A 106 -27.22 21.65 6.67
C GLU A 106 -27.58 20.83 5.43
N LEU A 107 -27.29 21.35 4.23
CA LEU A 107 -27.54 20.65 2.98
C LEU A 107 -26.67 19.39 2.85
N LEU A 108 -25.40 19.46 3.25
CA LEU A 108 -24.47 18.33 3.31
C LEU A 108 -25.01 17.23 4.21
N SER A 109 -25.36 17.56 5.45
CA SER A 109 -25.91 16.61 6.42
C SER A 109 -27.18 15.91 5.90
N LYS A 110 -28.06 16.63 5.18
CA LYS A 110 -29.25 16.02 4.58
C LYS A 110 -28.91 15.01 3.48
N TYR A 111 -27.94 15.31 2.61
CA TYR A 111 -27.52 14.37 1.58
C TYR A 111 -26.76 13.17 2.17
N GLU A 112 -25.98 13.38 3.23
CA GLU A 112 -25.35 12.29 4.00
C GLU A 112 -26.41 11.38 4.64
N ASP A 113 -27.46 11.94 5.25
CA ASP A 113 -28.58 11.18 5.80
C ASP A 113 -29.32 10.37 4.72
N MET A 114 -29.54 10.96 3.54
CA MET A 114 -30.15 10.26 2.40
C MET A 114 -29.29 9.10 1.89
N ILE A 115 -27.97 9.27 1.86
CA ILE A 115 -27.01 8.21 1.54
C ILE A 115 -27.05 7.10 2.61
N GLN A 116 -27.17 7.46 3.88
CA GLN A 116 -27.26 6.50 5.00
C GLN A 116 -28.60 5.73 5.05
N GLN A 117 -29.68 6.31 4.54
CA GLN A 117 -31.01 5.71 4.49
C GLN A 117 -31.23 4.79 3.27
N ASN A 118 -30.38 4.85 2.25
CA ASN A 118 -30.34 3.83 1.20
C ASN A 118 -29.85 2.51 1.81
N PRO A 119 -30.41 1.33 1.43
CA PRO A 119 -29.93 0.06 1.96
C PRO A 119 -28.43 -0.02 1.72
N LYS A 120 -27.66 -0.15 2.81
CA LYS A 120 -26.19 -0.20 2.76
C LYS A 120 -25.80 -1.22 1.70
N LYS A 121 -25.17 -0.72 0.63
CA LYS A 121 -24.58 -1.58 -0.38
C LYS A 121 -23.59 -2.49 0.35
N ARG A 122 -23.89 -3.79 0.40
CA ARG A 122 -22.91 -4.78 0.87
C ARG A 122 -21.83 -4.88 -0.20
N TRP A 123 -20.63 -4.46 0.14
CA TRP A 123 -19.48 -4.54 -0.77
C TRP A 123 -19.09 -5.99 -0.99
N VAL A 124 -18.92 -6.41 -2.24
CA VAL A 124 -18.39 -7.75 -2.56
C VAL A 124 -16.88 -7.65 -2.80
N ILE A 125 -16.10 -8.23 -1.90
CA ILE A 125 -14.63 -8.29 -1.99
C ILE A 125 -14.25 -9.62 -2.66
N GLY A 126 -13.63 -9.50 -3.83
CA GLY A 126 -13.11 -10.60 -4.61
C GLY A 126 -11.73 -11.05 -4.15
N VAL A 127 -11.63 -12.13 -3.40
CA VAL A 127 -10.36 -12.79 -3.07
C VAL A 127 -9.90 -13.58 -4.29
N TYR A 128 -8.82 -13.13 -4.92
CA TYR A 128 -8.48 -13.54 -6.29
C TYR A 128 -7.04 -14.05 -6.42
N HIS A 129 -6.86 -15.11 -7.23
CA HIS A 129 -5.56 -15.48 -7.77
C HIS A 129 -5.69 -15.97 -9.22
N PRO A 130 -4.77 -15.59 -10.14
CA PRO A 130 -4.99 -15.77 -11.58
C PRO A 130 -5.18 -17.22 -12.04
N THR A 131 -4.45 -18.16 -11.44
CA THR A 131 -4.39 -19.55 -11.95
C THR A 131 -4.94 -20.60 -11.00
N THR A 132 -5.37 -20.22 -9.81
CA THR A 132 -5.65 -21.19 -8.74
C THR A 132 -6.64 -20.57 -7.78
N ASN A 133 -7.63 -21.34 -7.33
CA ASN A 133 -8.55 -20.89 -6.29
C ASN A 133 -7.74 -20.55 -5.01
N PRO A 134 -7.85 -19.31 -4.48
CA PRO A 134 -7.14 -18.88 -3.27
C PRO A 134 -7.31 -19.79 -2.04
N ARG A 135 -8.41 -20.55 -1.92
CA ARG A 135 -8.59 -21.55 -0.86
C ARG A 135 -7.57 -22.67 -0.86
N ALA A 136 -6.95 -22.96 -2.00
CA ALA A 136 -5.86 -23.92 -2.09
C ALA A 136 -4.48 -23.30 -1.78
N LEU A 137 -4.38 -21.98 -1.69
CA LEU A 137 -3.12 -21.24 -1.51
C LEU A 137 -2.96 -20.64 -0.12
N LEU A 138 -4.04 -20.14 0.47
CA LEU A 138 -4.03 -19.48 1.78
C LEU A 138 -4.42 -20.47 2.87
N THR A 139 -3.95 -20.21 4.09
CA THR A 139 -4.36 -20.99 5.26
C THR A 139 -5.84 -20.74 5.57
N GLU A 140 -6.49 -21.72 6.19
CA GLU A 140 -7.88 -21.60 6.62
C GLU A 140 -8.07 -20.39 7.55
N ALA A 141 -7.19 -20.22 8.53
CA ALA A 141 -7.21 -19.06 9.44
C ALA A 141 -7.18 -17.72 8.69
N ARG A 142 -6.40 -17.63 7.60
CA ARG A 142 -6.29 -16.40 6.81
C ARG A 142 -7.58 -16.08 6.06
N ILE A 143 -8.18 -17.06 5.40
CA ILE A 143 -9.43 -16.84 4.64
C ILE A 143 -10.60 -16.60 5.59
N MET A 144 -10.72 -17.40 6.66
CA MET A 144 -11.81 -17.25 7.61
C MET A 144 -11.73 -15.93 8.38
N SER A 145 -10.53 -15.39 8.63
CA SER A 145 -10.37 -14.05 9.18
C SER A 145 -10.92 -12.96 8.25
N LEU A 146 -10.73 -13.09 6.93
CA LEU A 146 -11.33 -12.17 5.94
C LEU A 146 -12.85 -12.29 5.91
N VAL A 147 -13.39 -13.51 5.90
CA VAL A 147 -14.83 -13.77 5.94
C VAL A 147 -15.46 -13.13 7.19
N TYR A 148 -14.89 -13.41 8.36
CA TYR A 148 -15.38 -12.89 9.62
C TYR A 148 -15.33 -11.36 9.68
N GLU A 149 -14.22 -10.75 9.25
CA GLU A 149 -14.13 -9.29 9.26
C GLU A 149 -15.05 -8.65 8.20
N ALA A 150 -15.18 -9.24 7.01
CA ALA A 150 -16.12 -8.76 6.00
C ALA A 150 -17.55 -8.77 6.53
N GLU A 151 -17.98 -9.86 7.19
CA GLU A 151 -19.30 -9.94 7.81
C GLU A 151 -19.51 -8.81 8.84
N ARG A 152 -18.51 -8.56 9.71
CA ARG A 152 -18.53 -7.44 10.68
C ARG A 152 -18.62 -6.06 10.03
N LYS A 153 -18.08 -5.92 8.82
CA LYS A 153 -18.10 -4.69 8.01
C LYS A 153 -19.27 -4.63 7.05
N GLU A 154 -20.23 -5.57 7.16
CA GLU A 154 -21.38 -5.69 6.27
C GLU A 154 -20.96 -5.81 4.79
N ALA A 155 -19.89 -6.55 4.54
CA ALA A 155 -19.34 -6.90 3.23
C ALA A 155 -19.34 -8.42 3.04
N ASP A 156 -19.17 -8.86 1.80
CA ASP A 156 -19.15 -10.27 1.41
C ASP A 156 -17.80 -10.65 0.79
N ILE A 157 -17.36 -11.88 1.03
CA ILE A 157 -16.15 -12.44 0.43
C ILE A 157 -16.54 -13.43 -0.66
N MET A 158 -16.04 -13.18 -1.87
CA MET A 158 -16.12 -14.12 -2.99
C MET A 158 -14.73 -14.57 -3.38
N VAL A 159 -14.48 -15.87 -3.38
CA VAL A 159 -13.19 -16.46 -3.76
C VAL A 159 -13.26 -16.98 -5.19
N PHE A 160 -12.32 -16.56 -6.05
CA PHE A 160 -12.32 -16.98 -7.46
C PHE A 160 -10.95 -16.85 -8.14
N SER A 161 -10.86 -17.37 -9.36
CA SER A 161 -9.72 -17.28 -10.26
C SER A 161 -10.13 -16.75 -11.64
N THR A 162 -9.16 -16.53 -12.53
CA THR A 162 -9.44 -16.00 -13.87
C THR A 162 -10.35 -16.91 -14.71
N GLU A 163 -10.32 -18.22 -14.48
CA GLU A 163 -11.13 -19.19 -15.24
C GLU A 163 -12.60 -19.19 -14.81
N ASP A 164 -12.91 -18.61 -13.66
CA ASP A 164 -14.27 -18.53 -13.14
C ASP A 164 -15.06 -17.32 -13.68
N VAL A 165 -14.42 -16.47 -14.51
CA VAL A 165 -14.98 -15.19 -14.98
C VAL A 165 -15.58 -15.31 -16.38
N ASP A 166 -16.85 -14.91 -16.52
CA ASP A 166 -17.50 -14.66 -17.82
C ASP A 166 -17.67 -13.15 -18.04
N PHE A 167 -16.86 -12.60 -18.92
CA PHE A 167 -16.88 -11.17 -19.26
C PHE A 167 -18.04 -10.75 -20.17
N ASN A 168 -18.72 -11.67 -20.85
CA ASN A 168 -19.85 -11.32 -21.70
C ASN A 168 -21.10 -11.07 -20.85
N GLN A 169 -21.23 -11.81 -19.74
CA GLN A 169 -22.34 -11.71 -18.80
C GLN A 169 -21.99 -10.89 -17.55
N GLU A 170 -20.72 -10.49 -17.38
CA GLU A 170 -20.21 -9.77 -16.20
C GLU A 170 -20.47 -10.53 -14.88
N ILE A 171 -20.29 -11.85 -14.93
CA ILE A 171 -20.49 -12.77 -13.80
C ILE A 171 -19.22 -13.56 -13.47
N VAL A 172 -19.17 -14.04 -12.22
CA VAL A 172 -18.12 -14.91 -11.68
C VAL A 172 -18.78 -16.13 -11.04
N GLN A 173 -18.28 -17.33 -11.39
CA GLN A 173 -18.61 -18.58 -10.70
C GLN A 173 -17.69 -18.76 -9.47
N GLY A 174 -17.90 -17.93 -8.46
CA GLY A 174 -17.08 -17.88 -7.25
C GLY A 174 -17.54 -18.81 -6.14
N GLU A 175 -16.72 -18.95 -5.10
CA GLU A 175 -17.06 -19.61 -3.85
C GLU A 175 -17.31 -18.58 -2.74
N VAL A 176 -18.42 -18.70 -2.03
CA VAL A 176 -18.82 -17.82 -0.92
C VAL A 176 -19.03 -18.66 0.33
N PHE A 177 -18.67 -18.12 1.50
CA PHE A 177 -18.93 -18.78 2.77
C PHE A 177 -20.28 -18.33 3.33
N GLN A 178 -21.25 -19.25 3.38
CA GLN A 178 -22.59 -19.00 3.93
C GLN A 178 -23.03 -20.21 4.75
N SER A 179 -23.80 -19.97 5.83
CA SER A 179 -24.34 -21.04 6.67
C SER A 179 -23.29 -22.03 7.20
N GLY A 180 -22.05 -21.56 7.43
CA GLY A 180 -20.95 -22.37 7.95
C GLY A 180 -20.22 -23.23 6.90
N GLN A 181 -20.53 -23.09 5.61
CA GLN A 181 -19.91 -23.87 4.54
C GLN A 181 -19.58 -23.01 3.31
N TRP A 182 -18.68 -23.52 2.46
CA TRP A 182 -18.34 -22.88 1.20
C TRP A 182 -19.25 -23.41 0.08
N GLU A 183 -19.95 -22.50 -0.59
CA GLU A 183 -20.88 -22.81 -1.67
C GLU A 183 -20.42 -22.14 -2.97
N LYS A 184 -20.53 -22.86 -4.09
CA LYS A 184 -20.30 -22.29 -5.41
C LYS A 184 -21.53 -21.51 -5.85
N MET A 185 -21.33 -20.26 -6.23
CA MET A 185 -22.40 -19.36 -6.65
C MET A 185 -21.98 -18.62 -7.92
N THR A 186 -22.96 -18.32 -8.78
CA THR A 186 -22.78 -17.39 -9.89
C THR A 186 -23.25 -16.02 -9.45
N LEU A 187 -22.33 -15.08 -9.32
CA LEU A 187 -22.56 -13.72 -8.85
C LEU A 187 -22.09 -12.71 -9.89
N SER A 188 -22.56 -11.47 -9.82
CA SER A 188 -21.97 -10.37 -10.59
C SER A 188 -20.51 -10.14 -10.19
N PHE A 189 -19.79 -9.34 -10.97
CA PHE A 189 -18.44 -8.94 -10.63
C PHE A 189 -18.32 -8.37 -9.21
N PRO A 190 -17.21 -8.65 -8.50
CA PRO A 190 -16.96 -8.05 -7.20
C PRO A 190 -16.73 -6.54 -7.36
N ASP A 191 -16.97 -5.78 -6.29
CA ASP A 191 -16.76 -4.34 -6.28
C ASP A 191 -15.26 -3.95 -6.17
N VAL A 192 -14.44 -4.87 -5.66
CA VAL A 192 -12.99 -4.72 -5.49
C VAL A 192 -12.34 -6.09 -5.47
N ILE A 193 -11.12 -6.18 -6.01
CA ILE A 193 -10.34 -7.41 -6.03
C ILE A 193 -9.14 -7.30 -5.10
N GLN A 194 -9.10 -8.20 -4.10
CA GLN A 194 -7.92 -8.46 -3.28
C GLN A 194 -7.08 -9.58 -3.91
N ASN A 195 -5.97 -9.21 -4.56
CA ASN A 195 -5.18 -10.14 -5.37
C ASN A 195 -3.99 -10.75 -4.63
N TYR A 196 -3.85 -12.07 -4.72
CA TYR A 196 -2.75 -12.85 -4.11
C TYR A 196 -1.64 -13.24 -5.10
N SER A 197 -1.55 -12.51 -6.21
CA SER A 197 -0.50 -12.64 -7.21
C SER A 197 0.01 -11.26 -7.61
N LEU A 198 1.33 -11.13 -7.73
CA LEU A 198 2.05 -9.93 -8.13
C LEU A 198 3.02 -10.24 -9.28
N LYS A 199 2.60 -11.10 -10.20
CA LYS A 199 3.35 -11.35 -11.43
C LYS A 199 3.23 -10.14 -12.34
N HIS A 200 4.35 -9.77 -12.97
CA HIS A 200 4.37 -8.74 -14.01
C HIS A 200 3.74 -9.22 -15.32
N ASP A 201 3.86 -10.52 -15.62
CA ASP A 201 3.26 -11.15 -16.79
C ASP A 201 1.81 -11.57 -16.46
N GLN A 202 0.88 -10.67 -16.76
CA GLN A 202 -0.56 -10.82 -16.49
C GLN A 202 -1.26 -11.35 -17.75
N SER A 203 -2.20 -12.27 -17.58
CA SER A 203 -3.03 -12.74 -18.69
C SER A 203 -3.91 -11.60 -19.23
N ASP A 204 -4.36 -11.70 -20.48
CA ASP A 204 -5.27 -10.71 -21.07
C ASP A 204 -6.58 -10.58 -20.29
N LYS A 205 -7.08 -11.70 -19.73
CA LYS A 205 -8.24 -11.72 -18.85
C LYS A 205 -7.96 -10.95 -17.54
N GLU A 206 -6.81 -11.13 -16.89
CA GLU A 206 -6.45 -10.36 -15.69
C GLU A 206 -6.30 -8.87 -15.99
N ARG A 207 -5.67 -8.52 -17.13
CA ARG A 207 -5.57 -7.13 -17.59
C ARG A 207 -6.95 -6.50 -17.78
N LYS A 208 -7.90 -7.26 -18.36
CA LYS A 208 -9.29 -6.81 -18.52
C LYS A 208 -9.96 -6.59 -17.16
N LEU A 209 -9.80 -7.50 -16.19
CA LEU A 209 -10.31 -7.30 -14.83
C LEU A 209 -9.75 -6.04 -14.18
N ARG A 210 -8.44 -5.78 -14.30
CA ARG A 210 -7.79 -4.58 -13.73
C ARG A 210 -8.28 -3.27 -14.35
N GLY A 211 -8.84 -3.30 -15.55
CA GLY A 211 -9.49 -2.16 -16.19
C GLY A 211 -10.96 -1.97 -15.80
N LEU A 212 -11.59 -2.98 -15.18
CA LEU A 212 -13.02 -3.01 -14.88
C LEU A 212 -13.33 -2.99 -13.37
N ILE A 213 -12.39 -3.41 -12.54
CA ILE A 213 -12.57 -3.51 -11.08
C ILE A 213 -11.29 -3.01 -10.38
N PRO A 214 -11.40 -2.22 -9.28
CA PRO A 214 -10.27 -1.87 -8.44
C PRO A 214 -9.49 -3.07 -7.91
N PHE A 215 -8.14 -2.99 -7.87
CA PHE A 215 -7.27 -4.01 -7.27
C PHE A 215 -6.53 -3.45 -6.06
N THR A 216 -6.40 -4.25 -5.00
CA THR A 216 -5.73 -3.81 -3.77
C THR A 216 -4.22 -3.65 -3.92
N SER A 217 -3.58 -4.38 -4.84
CA SER A 217 -2.13 -4.29 -5.04
C SER A 217 -1.65 -4.47 -6.48
N PHE A 218 -0.64 -3.69 -6.83
CA PHE A 218 0.12 -3.78 -8.08
C PHE A 218 1.60 -4.07 -7.82
N PRO A 219 2.30 -4.81 -8.70
CA PRO A 219 3.71 -5.14 -8.48
C PRO A 219 4.61 -3.92 -8.69
N PHE A 220 5.36 -3.48 -7.67
CA PHE A 220 6.24 -2.30 -7.79
C PHE A 220 7.70 -2.62 -8.17
N GLY A 221 8.06 -3.90 -8.14
CA GLY A 221 9.39 -4.42 -8.50
C GLY A 221 10.16 -4.96 -7.29
N GLY A 222 10.81 -6.12 -7.47
CA GLY A 222 11.45 -6.86 -6.37
C GLY A 222 12.83 -6.32 -5.96
N LYS A 223 13.66 -7.23 -5.44
CA LYS A 223 14.96 -7.02 -4.75
C LYS A 223 15.98 -6.12 -5.45
N TYR A 224 15.85 -5.94 -6.76
CA TYR A 224 16.79 -5.16 -7.56
C TYR A 224 16.15 -3.89 -8.15
N VAL A 225 14.87 -3.96 -8.53
CA VAL A 225 14.17 -2.86 -9.18
C VAL A 225 13.90 -1.73 -8.19
N LEU A 226 13.49 -2.07 -6.96
CA LEU A 226 13.21 -1.05 -5.96
C LEU A 226 14.47 -0.26 -5.56
N PRO A 227 15.59 -0.88 -5.12
CA PRO A 227 16.78 -0.10 -4.74
C PRO A 227 17.26 0.83 -5.85
N LYS A 228 17.17 0.39 -7.11
CA LYS A 228 17.49 1.22 -8.28
C LYS A 228 16.57 2.42 -8.46
N LYS A 229 15.26 2.24 -8.27
CA LYS A 229 14.29 3.35 -8.30
C LYS A 229 14.53 4.36 -7.17
N LEU A 230 15.21 3.95 -6.10
CA LEU A 230 15.55 4.78 -4.96
C LEU A 230 16.93 5.46 -5.08
N GLU A 231 17.70 5.18 -6.15
CA GLU A 231 18.98 5.86 -6.38
C GLU A 231 18.77 7.39 -6.47
N GLY A 232 19.59 8.14 -5.74
CA GLY A 232 19.46 9.60 -5.61
C GLY A 232 18.46 10.07 -4.56
N SER A 233 17.64 9.19 -3.98
CA SER A 233 16.75 9.55 -2.87
C SER A 233 17.47 9.57 -1.52
N ILE A 234 16.89 10.26 -0.55
CA ILE A 234 17.39 10.25 0.84
C ILE A 234 17.39 8.85 1.45
N TYR A 235 16.61 7.90 0.93
CA TYR A 235 16.51 6.54 1.48
C TYR A 235 17.54 5.57 0.90
N GLN A 236 18.28 5.95 -0.15
CA GLN A 236 19.25 5.08 -0.82
C GLN A 236 20.28 4.50 0.16
N HIS A 237 20.74 5.31 1.11
CA HIS A 237 21.82 4.95 2.04
C HIS A 237 21.46 3.81 3.01
N TYR A 238 20.16 3.52 3.19
CA TYR A 238 19.71 2.36 3.97
C TYR A 238 19.85 1.06 3.21
N PHE A 239 19.82 1.07 1.87
CA PHE A 239 19.90 -0.16 1.09
C PHE A 239 21.33 -0.66 0.98
N ILE A 240 21.47 -1.98 0.99
CA ILE A 240 22.77 -2.61 0.76
C ILE A 240 23.26 -2.29 -0.66
N PRO A 241 24.49 -1.74 -0.83
CA PRO A 241 25.09 -1.53 -2.13
C PRO A 241 25.10 -2.83 -2.94
N SER A 242 24.66 -2.77 -4.20
CA SER A 242 24.59 -3.96 -5.03
C SER A 242 24.97 -3.71 -6.47
N LYS A 243 25.62 -4.70 -7.09
CA LYS A 243 26.00 -4.69 -8.51
C LYS A 243 25.45 -5.94 -9.19
N THR A 244 25.05 -5.83 -10.45
CA THR A 244 24.75 -7.03 -11.25
C THR A 244 26.06 -7.74 -11.57
N LEU A 245 26.08 -9.07 -11.44
CA LEU A 245 27.19 -9.91 -11.87
C LEU A 245 27.09 -10.17 -13.37
N TYR A 246 28.02 -9.60 -14.16
CA TYR A 246 28.12 -9.85 -15.60
C TYR A 246 29.36 -10.68 -15.93
N HIS A 247 30.47 -10.42 -15.24
CA HIS A 247 31.76 -11.05 -15.50
C HIS A 247 32.45 -11.42 -14.18
N TYR A 248 33.39 -12.37 -14.24
CA TYR A 248 34.21 -12.74 -13.07
C TYR A 248 34.98 -11.53 -12.49
N SER A 249 35.41 -10.59 -13.33
CA SER A 249 36.08 -9.36 -12.89
C SER A 249 35.25 -8.51 -11.94
N ASP A 250 33.91 -8.53 -12.06
CA ASP A 250 33.02 -7.81 -11.13
C ASP A 250 33.19 -8.31 -9.69
N ILE A 251 33.44 -9.61 -9.51
CA ILE A 251 33.66 -10.23 -8.20
C ILE A 251 35.05 -9.88 -7.67
N GLU A 252 36.07 -9.87 -8.53
CA GLU A 252 37.42 -9.54 -8.07
C GLU A 252 37.54 -8.11 -7.56
N GLU A 253 36.90 -7.16 -8.26
CA GLU A 253 36.76 -5.77 -7.79
C GLU A 253 36.03 -5.74 -6.45
N PHE A 254 34.89 -6.42 -6.37
CA PHE A 254 34.05 -6.43 -5.18
C PHE A 254 34.74 -7.05 -3.96
N LEU A 255 35.46 -8.16 -4.14
CA LEU A 255 36.19 -8.84 -3.06
C LEU A 255 37.44 -8.08 -2.59
N LYS A 256 38.00 -7.19 -3.42
CA LYS A 256 39.08 -6.28 -3.00
C LYS A 256 38.56 -5.21 -2.05
N GLU A 257 37.33 -4.73 -2.28
CA GLU A 257 36.68 -3.72 -1.46
C GLU A 257 36.03 -4.33 -0.21
N TYR A 258 35.36 -5.47 -0.37
CA TYR A 258 34.60 -6.16 0.68
C TYR A 258 35.12 -7.60 0.84
N ASN A 259 35.83 -7.89 1.93
CA ASN A 259 36.41 -9.21 2.21
C ASN A 259 35.37 -10.37 2.19
N GLN A 260 34.09 -10.05 2.36
CA GLN A 260 32.96 -11.00 2.32
C GLN A 260 31.81 -10.44 1.49
N MET A 261 31.22 -11.30 0.66
CA MET A 261 30.11 -10.93 -0.21
C MET A 261 29.06 -12.02 -0.31
N VAL A 262 27.86 -11.63 -0.75
CA VAL A 262 26.74 -12.52 -1.02
C VAL A 262 26.37 -12.44 -2.50
N LEU A 263 26.29 -13.59 -3.15
CA LEU A 263 25.71 -13.74 -4.49
C LEU A 263 24.27 -14.21 -4.35
N LYS A 264 23.34 -13.45 -4.92
CA LYS A 264 21.90 -13.73 -4.89
C LYS A 264 21.34 -13.71 -6.31
N PRO A 265 20.44 -14.62 -6.70
CA PRO A 265 19.70 -14.48 -7.95
C PRO A 265 18.84 -13.20 -7.90
N ILE A 266 18.88 -12.40 -8.96
CA ILE A 266 17.99 -11.24 -9.15
C ILE A 266 16.54 -11.73 -9.26
N HIS A 267 16.33 -12.85 -9.94
CA HIS A 267 15.03 -13.51 -10.05
C HIS A 267 15.01 -14.79 -9.23
N GLY A 268 14.14 -14.85 -8.23
CA GLY A 268 13.97 -16.01 -7.36
C GLY A 268 13.18 -15.67 -6.09
N LYS A 269 12.65 -16.69 -5.42
CA LYS A 269 11.92 -16.57 -4.15
C LYS A 269 12.60 -17.43 -3.07
N LYS A 270 12.32 -17.13 -1.80
CA LYS A 270 12.70 -17.94 -0.62
C LYS A 270 14.20 -18.17 -0.38
N GLY A 271 15.07 -17.29 -0.90
CA GLY A 271 16.51 -17.35 -0.61
C GLY A 271 17.23 -18.59 -1.14
N GLN A 272 16.70 -19.23 -2.18
CA GLN A 272 17.36 -20.33 -2.88
C GLN A 272 18.54 -19.82 -3.70
N ASN A 273 19.58 -20.64 -3.83
CA ASN A 273 20.81 -20.32 -4.57
C ASN A 273 21.53 -19.04 -4.10
N ILE A 274 21.47 -18.76 -2.80
CA ILE A 274 22.32 -17.75 -2.18
C ILE A 274 23.68 -18.37 -1.86
N TYR A 275 24.75 -17.69 -2.26
CA TYR A 275 26.13 -18.07 -1.96
C TYR A 275 26.77 -16.99 -1.09
N LEU A 276 27.29 -17.36 0.07
CA LEU A 276 28.21 -16.51 0.83
C LEU A 276 29.63 -16.85 0.37
N VAL A 277 30.37 -15.84 -0.06
CA VAL A 277 31.75 -15.97 -0.51
C VAL A 277 32.67 -15.21 0.43
N ASN A 278 33.68 -15.90 0.95
CA ASN A 278 34.67 -15.35 1.85
C ASN A 278 36.07 -15.60 1.29
N ARG A 279 36.83 -14.52 1.05
CA ARG A 279 38.21 -14.63 0.58
C ARG A 279 39.16 -14.74 1.77
N THR A 280 40.00 -15.77 1.77
CA THR A 280 41.10 -15.93 2.72
C THR A 280 42.43 -15.72 1.99
N SER A 281 43.54 -15.73 2.73
CA SER A 281 44.89 -15.61 2.16
C SER A 281 45.25 -16.72 1.16
N GLU A 282 44.67 -17.91 1.30
CA GLU A 282 45.07 -19.11 0.54
C GLU A 282 43.96 -19.68 -0.37
N ASN A 283 42.69 -19.41 -0.05
CA ASN A 283 41.55 -20.00 -0.76
C ASN A 283 40.30 -19.11 -0.71
N ILE A 284 39.34 -19.42 -1.57
CA ILE A 284 38.02 -18.81 -1.59
C ILE A 284 37.03 -19.82 -1.01
N GLN A 285 36.34 -19.44 0.06
CA GLN A 285 35.33 -20.28 0.68
C GLN A 285 33.95 -19.89 0.14
N ILE A 286 33.23 -20.86 -0.41
CA ILE A 286 31.82 -20.71 -0.78
C ILE A 286 30.98 -21.46 0.25
N LEU A 287 29.91 -20.83 0.71
CA LEU A 287 28.88 -21.47 1.52
C LEU A 287 27.53 -21.40 0.80
N LYS A 288 26.90 -22.57 0.61
CA LYS A 288 25.53 -22.72 0.08
C LYS A 288 24.75 -23.69 0.97
N HIS A 289 23.59 -23.28 1.52
CA HIS A 289 22.73 -24.14 2.35
C HIS A 289 23.50 -24.94 3.42
N ASN A 290 24.36 -24.25 4.19
CA ASN A 290 25.23 -24.84 5.23
C ASN A 290 26.31 -25.82 4.73
N LYS A 291 26.44 -26.06 3.42
CA LYS A 291 27.57 -26.77 2.82
C LYS A 291 28.68 -25.77 2.50
N ARG A 292 29.85 -25.98 3.10
CA ARG A 292 31.05 -25.17 2.86
C ARG A 292 31.95 -25.91 1.88
N GLU A 293 32.39 -25.19 0.86
CA GLU A 293 33.36 -25.65 -0.13
C GLU A 293 34.54 -24.69 -0.13
N LYS A 294 35.75 -25.23 -0.24
CA LYS A 294 36.98 -24.44 -0.42
C LYS A 294 37.42 -24.60 -1.87
N LEU A 295 37.53 -23.50 -2.58
CA LEU A 295 37.96 -23.46 -3.97
C LEU A 295 39.29 -22.73 -4.08
N SER A 296 40.18 -23.24 -4.94
CA SER A 296 41.30 -22.44 -5.46
C SER A 296 40.76 -21.28 -6.32
N SER A 297 41.59 -20.27 -6.59
CA SER A 297 41.19 -19.14 -7.45
C SER A 297 40.68 -19.60 -8.82
N GLN A 298 41.35 -20.58 -9.44
CA GLN A 298 40.94 -21.10 -10.75
C GLN A 298 39.60 -21.86 -10.68
N GLN A 299 39.39 -22.66 -9.64
CA GLN A 299 38.12 -23.36 -9.44
C GLN A 299 36.97 -22.39 -9.19
N PHE A 300 37.24 -21.31 -8.44
CA PHE A 300 36.27 -20.26 -8.18
C PHE A 300 35.89 -19.50 -9.44
N GLU A 301 36.88 -19.10 -10.25
CA GLU A 301 36.63 -18.47 -11.56
C GLU A 301 35.75 -19.37 -12.46
N ASN A 302 36.09 -20.66 -12.57
CA ASN A 302 35.30 -21.62 -13.34
C ASN A 302 33.86 -21.74 -12.79
N PHE A 303 33.70 -21.77 -11.47
CA PHE A 303 32.39 -21.79 -10.82
C PHE A 303 31.56 -20.55 -11.18
N ILE A 304 32.15 -19.35 -11.13
CA ILE A 304 31.46 -18.10 -11.46
C ILE A 304 31.11 -18.04 -12.94
N ASN A 305 32.04 -18.39 -13.84
CA ASN A 305 31.77 -18.39 -15.28
C ASN A 305 30.64 -19.38 -15.62
N LYS A 306 30.61 -20.54 -14.96
CA LYS A 306 29.50 -21.50 -15.08
C LYS A 306 28.19 -20.92 -14.54
N LEU A 307 28.22 -20.25 -13.38
CA LEU A 307 27.06 -19.60 -12.78
C LEU A 307 26.45 -18.53 -13.69
N ILE A 308 27.30 -17.75 -14.36
CA ILE A 308 26.90 -16.71 -15.31
C ILE A 308 26.31 -17.32 -16.59
N THR A 309 26.93 -18.39 -17.14
CA THR A 309 26.58 -18.94 -18.46
C THR A 309 25.44 -19.94 -18.45
N GLU A 310 25.35 -20.82 -17.45
CA GLU A 310 24.31 -21.86 -17.39
C GLU A 310 22.96 -21.31 -16.90
N ASP A 311 22.99 -20.26 -16.08
CA ASP A 311 21.79 -19.64 -15.50
C ASP A 311 21.37 -18.40 -16.29
N ASN A 312 21.49 -18.41 -17.62
CA ASN A 312 21.19 -17.30 -18.55
C ASN A 312 19.80 -16.62 -18.35
N ARG A 313 18.88 -17.22 -17.57
CA ARG A 313 17.58 -16.63 -17.20
C ARG A 313 17.55 -16.00 -15.79
N LYS A 314 18.52 -16.30 -14.92
CA LYS A 314 18.68 -15.75 -13.57
C LYS A 314 20.02 -15.03 -13.45
N ARG A 315 20.03 -13.76 -13.86
CA ARG A 315 21.11 -12.84 -13.52
C ARG A 315 21.35 -12.87 -11.99
N TYR A 316 22.60 -12.86 -11.56
CA TYR A 316 22.96 -12.73 -10.15
C TYR A 316 23.30 -11.28 -9.81
N MET A 317 23.12 -10.93 -8.54
CA MET A 317 23.62 -9.69 -7.95
C MET A 317 24.64 -9.99 -6.86
N ILE A 318 25.61 -9.10 -6.74
CA ILE A 318 26.66 -9.07 -5.73
C ILE A 318 26.27 -8.04 -4.67
N GLN A 319 26.37 -8.40 -3.39
CA GLN A 319 26.18 -7.51 -2.24
C GLN A 319 27.29 -7.75 -1.21
N PRO A 320 27.71 -6.75 -0.43
CA PRO A 320 28.53 -7.00 0.75
C PRO A 320 27.75 -7.88 1.73
N PHE A 321 28.48 -8.73 2.45
CA PHE A 321 27.88 -9.49 3.53
C PHE A 321 27.69 -8.59 4.75
N ILE A 322 26.45 -8.40 5.15
CA ILE A 322 26.10 -7.66 6.38
C ILE A 322 25.99 -8.65 7.53
N LYS A 323 26.84 -8.49 8.54
CA LYS A 323 26.87 -9.40 9.69
C LYS A 323 25.90 -8.94 10.78
N SER A 324 24.64 -9.32 10.62
CA SER A 324 23.59 -9.12 11.63
C SER A 324 23.41 -10.38 12.49
N GLN A 325 23.99 -10.38 13.69
CA GLN A 325 24.01 -11.51 14.61
C GLN A 325 23.66 -11.09 16.04
N THR A 326 22.91 -11.94 16.73
CA THR A 326 22.62 -11.80 18.17
C THR A 326 23.90 -11.93 18.99
N ASN A 327 23.85 -11.53 20.26
CA ASN A 327 24.93 -11.71 21.24
C ASN A 327 25.38 -13.19 21.40
N GLU A 328 24.53 -14.14 21.02
CA GLU A 328 24.81 -15.59 21.01
C GLU A 328 25.37 -16.10 19.66
N GLY A 329 25.63 -15.19 18.71
CA GLY A 329 26.16 -15.51 17.38
C GLY A 329 25.12 -16.06 16.39
N ARG A 330 23.82 -15.97 16.69
CA ARG A 330 22.74 -16.40 15.77
C ARG A 330 22.40 -15.28 14.79
N ALA A 331 22.41 -15.56 13.49
CA ALA A 331 21.98 -14.59 12.48
C ALA A 331 20.52 -14.18 12.68
N TYR A 332 20.20 -12.91 12.49
CA TYR A 332 18.82 -12.42 12.54
C TYR A 332 18.58 -11.30 11.53
N HIS A 333 17.30 -11.09 11.19
CA HIS A 333 16.80 -9.86 10.60
C HIS A 333 15.54 -9.43 11.34
N ILE A 334 15.16 -8.16 11.26
CA ILE A 334 13.92 -7.63 11.84
C ILE A 334 12.95 -7.39 10.70
N ARG A 335 11.73 -7.94 10.79
CA ARG A 335 10.68 -7.68 9.83
C ARG A 335 9.72 -6.63 10.39
N ALA A 336 9.58 -5.51 9.69
CA ALA A 336 8.45 -4.60 9.83
C ALA A 336 7.38 -4.97 8.79
N HIS A 337 6.14 -5.18 9.23
CA HIS A 337 4.98 -5.44 8.38
C HIS A 337 4.08 -4.22 8.45
N ILE A 338 3.93 -3.54 7.31
CA ILE A 338 3.13 -2.34 7.12
C ILE A 338 1.94 -2.68 6.23
N GLN A 339 0.77 -2.11 6.51
CA GLN A 339 -0.45 -2.35 5.74
C GLN A 339 -1.24 -1.06 5.55
N LYS A 340 -1.99 -0.95 4.45
CA LYS A 340 -2.99 0.10 4.29
C LYS A 340 -4.20 -0.15 5.18
N ASN A 341 -4.70 0.89 5.82
CA ASN A 341 -5.91 0.85 6.63
C ASN A 341 -7.15 1.32 5.85
N GLY A 342 -8.28 1.44 6.55
CA GLY A 342 -9.57 1.86 5.97
C GLY A 342 -9.61 3.30 5.44
N ASP A 343 -8.61 4.12 5.74
CA ASP A 343 -8.50 5.49 5.21
C ASP A 343 -7.50 5.55 4.03
N GLY A 344 -6.97 4.41 3.60
CA GLY A 344 -5.92 4.35 2.58
C GLY A 344 -4.57 4.87 3.08
N ASN A 345 -4.35 4.97 4.39
CA ASN A 345 -3.08 5.34 5.01
C ASN A 345 -2.26 4.09 5.38
N LEU A 346 -0.94 4.19 5.30
CA LEU A 346 -0.06 3.10 5.75
C LEU A 346 0.04 3.11 7.27
N GLU A 347 0.03 1.93 7.89
CA GLU A 347 0.25 1.75 9.32
C GLU A 347 1.09 0.50 9.62
N MET A 348 1.83 0.54 10.73
CA MET A 348 2.62 -0.58 11.22
C MET A 348 1.69 -1.65 11.82
N LEU A 349 1.61 -2.82 11.19
CA LEU A 349 0.85 -3.95 11.70
C LEU A 349 1.62 -4.70 12.80
N MET A 350 2.91 -4.95 12.56
CA MET A 350 3.79 -5.63 13.52
C MET A 350 5.25 -5.46 13.12
N MET A 351 6.13 -5.42 14.13
CA MET A 351 7.57 -5.54 13.95
C MET A 351 8.09 -6.68 14.82
N TYR A 352 8.93 -7.56 14.26
CA TYR A 352 9.42 -8.73 14.98
C TYR A 352 10.75 -9.26 14.44
N PRO A 353 11.61 -9.83 15.30
CA PRO A 353 12.84 -10.47 14.88
C PRO A 353 12.56 -11.83 14.23
N ARG A 354 13.36 -12.18 13.22
CA ARG A 354 13.47 -13.52 12.66
C ARG A 354 14.87 -14.04 12.89
N ILE A 355 15.01 -14.92 13.88
CA ILE A 355 16.28 -15.46 14.34
C ILE A 355 16.50 -16.85 13.70
N ALA A 356 17.68 -17.04 13.12
CA ALA A 356 18.09 -18.32 12.56
C ALA A 356 18.36 -19.35 13.68
N LYS A 357 18.17 -20.64 13.38
CA LYS A 357 18.67 -21.71 14.27
C LYS A 357 20.18 -21.58 14.48
N LYS A 358 20.66 -22.03 15.65
CA LYS A 358 22.09 -22.02 16.00
C LYS A 358 22.91 -22.73 14.92
N GLY A 359 23.99 -22.08 14.45
CA GLY A 359 24.86 -22.61 13.39
C GLY A 359 24.40 -22.31 11.96
N SER A 360 23.20 -21.75 11.75
CA SER A 360 22.78 -21.25 10.44
C SER A 360 23.31 -19.84 10.20
N ILE A 361 23.92 -19.64 9.03
CA ILE A 361 24.47 -18.35 8.59
C ILE A 361 23.42 -17.54 7.81
N LEU A 362 22.32 -18.19 7.38
CA LEU A 362 21.21 -17.55 6.66
C LEU A 362 19.91 -17.72 7.45
N THR A 363 19.19 -16.62 7.63
CA THR A 363 17.88 -16.58 8.31
C THR A 363 16.75 -17.24 7.51
N ASN A 364 16.96 -17.49 6.21
CA ASN A 364 15.91 -17.96 5.30
C ASN A 364 15.74 -19.48 5.23
N VAL A 365 16.68 -20.25 5.78
CA VAL A 365 16.73 -21.72 5.61
C VAL A 365 16.12 -22.46 6.82
N ASP A 366 16.10 -21.84 7.99
CA ASP A 366 15.66 -22.46 9.25
C ASP A 366 15.16 -21.38 10.22
N GLN A 367 13.89 -20.99 10.10
CA GLN A 367 13.28 -20.01 10.98
C GLN A 367 12.81 -20.69 12.27
N GLY A 368 13.45 -20.41 13.40
CA GLY A 368 13.01 -20.91 14.72
C GLY A 368 11.63 -20.37 15.10
N GLU A 369 10.92 -21.05 16.00
CA GLU A 369 9.50 -20.81 16.35
C GLU A 369 9.26 -19.69 17.38
N LEU A 370 10.31 -19.08 17.96
CA LEU A 370 10.12 -18.08 19.02
C LEU A 370 9.62 -16.75 18.46
N GLN A 371 8.40 -16.38 18.86
CA GLN A 371 7.90 -15.00 18.80
C GLN A 371 8.44 -14.26 20.03
N ILE A 372 9.56 -13.57 19.86
CA ILE A 372 10.07 -12.63 20.86
C ILE A 372 9.52 -11.26 20.51
N ASP A 373 9.00 -10.56 21.50
CA ASP A 373 8.61 -9.16 21.39
C ASP A 373 9.81 -8.30 20.93
N ILE A 374 9.58 -7.34 20.03
CA ILE A 374 10.67 -6.58 19.41
C ILE A 374 11.40 -5.70 20.42
N SER A 375 10.68 -5.06 21.34
CA SER A 375 11.28 -4.21 22.38
C SER A 375 12.20 -5.03 23.27
N THR A 376 11.71 -6.20 23.71
CA THR A 376 12.50 -7.15 24.51
C THR A 376 13.75 -7.60 23.75
N PHE A 377 13.59 -8.01 22.48
CA PHE A 377 14.71 -8.46 21.66
C PHE A 377 15.78 -7.39 21.49
N LEU A 378 15.37 -6.16 21.13
CA LEU A 378 16.30 -5.05 20.89
C LEU A 378 17.02 -4.63 22.18
N GLU A 379 16.33 -4.62 23.32
CA GLU A 379 16.94 -4.31 24.60
C GLU A 379 17.98 -5.37 25.02
N GLU A 380 17.68 -6.64 24.81
CA GLU A 380 18.63 -7.74 25.03
C GLU A 380 19.88 -7.63 24.13
N GLN A 381 19.70 -7.21 22.87
CA GLN A 381 20.82 -7.10 21.91
C GLN A 381 21.66 -5.85 22.13
N PHE A 382 21.05 -4.70 22.42
CA PHE A 382 21.70 -3.38 22.36
C PHE A 382 21.76 -2.61 23.69
N LYS A 383 21.33 -3.22 24.81
CA LYS A 383 21.49 -2.78 26.22
C LYS A 383 21.44 -1.26 26.43
N GLY A 384 20.29 -0.74 26.79
CA GLY A 384 20.04 0.68 27.06
C GLY A 384 19.70 1.51 25.83
N ARG A 385 19.75 0.92 24.64
CA ARG A 385 19.40 1.56 23.35
C ARG A 385 18.33 0.80 22.57
N GLY A 386 17.72 -0.24 23.16
CA GLY A 386 16.68 -1.02 22.47
C GLY A 386 15.52 -0.14 22.02
N SER A 387 15.05 0.74 22.91
CA SER A 387 13.98 1.70 22.61
C SER A 387 14.36 2.70 21.51
N GLN A 388 15.63 3.08 21.39
CA GLN A 388 16.10 3.97 20.32
C GLN A 388 16.04 3.24 18.97
N PHE A 389 16.59 2.02 18.88
CA PHE A 389 16.52 1.22 17.66
C PHE A 389 15.09 0.91 17.25
N GLU A 390 14.19 0.65 18.20
CA GLU A 390 12.79 0.42 17.90
C GLU A 390 12.15 1.65 17.26
N THR A 391 12.40 2.83 17.81
CA THR A 391 11.94 4.11 17.26
C THR A 391 12.50 4.36 15.87
N ASP A 392 13.81 4.15 15.69
CA ASP A 392 14.49 4.36 14.40
C ASP A 392 13.94 3.41 13.32
N LEU A 393 13.80 2.12 13.64
CA LEU A 393 13.24 1.13 12.73
C LEU A 393 11.78 1.43 12.37
N TYR A 394 10.98 1.89 13.33
CA TYR A 394 9.61 2.33 13.09
C TYR A 394 9.57 3.52 12.12
N ASN A 395 10.34 4.57 12.40
CA ASN A 395 10.38 5.78 11.57
C ASN A 395 10.85 5.47 10.15
N ILE A 396 11.97 4.75 10.01
CA ILE A 396 12.49 4.31 8.71
C ILE A 396 11.43 3.50 7.97
N SER A 397 10.72 2.60 8.65
CA SER A 397 9.66 1.79 8.03
C SER A 397 8.53 2.63 7.48
N MET A 398 8.03 3.59 8.26
CA MET A 398 6.90 4.44 7.87
C MET A 398 7.28 5.43 6.77
N GLU A 399 8.44 6.08 6.88
CA GLU A 399 8.95 7.01 5.89
C GLU A 399 9.27 6.32 4.56
N LEU A 400 9.99 5.20 4.60
CA LEU A 400 10.32 4.43 3.41
C LEU A 400 9.07 3.87 2.74
N SER A 401 8.12 3.33 3.51
CA SER A 401 6.86 2.82 2.96
C SER A 401 6.04 3.91 2.29
N SER A 402 5.94 5.09 2.93
CA SER A 402 5.24 6.25 2.36
C SER A 402 5.92 6.74 1.08
N TYR A 403 7.25 6.80 1.05
CA TYR A 403 7.99 7.17 -0.16
C TYR A 403 7.79 6.15 -1.29
N ILE A 404 7.83 4.84 -0.98
CA ILE A 404 7.55 3.78 -1.95
C ILE A 404 6.14 3.91 -2.52
N ASP A 405 5.14 4.13 -1.65
CA ASP A 405 3.74 4.28 -2.02
C ASP A 405 3.49 5.53 -2.90
N MET A 406 4.27 6.59 -2.68
CA MET A 406 4.25 7.80 -3.51
C MET A 406 4.88 7.55 -4.89
N ILE A 407 6.12 7.06 -4.95
CA ILE A 407 6.82 6.88 -6.25
C ILE A 407 6.25 5.72 -7.07
N HIS A 408 5.53 4.78 -6.44
CA HIS A 408 4.93 3.68 -7.16
C HIS A 408 3.76 4.14 -8.04
N GLY A 409 2.93 5.06 -7.55
CA GLY A 409 1.78 5.57 -8.29
C GLY A 409 0.67 4.55 -8.56
N PHE A 410 0.70 3.36 -7.94
CA PHE A 410 -0.38 2.37 -7.98
C PHE A 410 -0.68 1.84 -6.57
N ALA A 411 -1.81 1.18 -6.41
CA ALA A 411 -2.24 0.67 -5.11
C ALA A 411 -1.24 -0.38 -4.57
N ILE A 412 -0.94 -0.28 -3.28
CA ILE A 412 -0.20 -1.25 -2.48
C ILE A 412 -1.06 -1.55 -1.27
N ASP A 413 -1.26 -2.81 -0.94
CA ASP A 413 -2.03 -3.21 0.24
C ASP A 413 -1.12 -3.42 1.47
N GLU A 414 0.04 -4.06 1.29
CA GLU A 414 0.96 -4.37 2.36
C GLU A 414 2.43 -4.47 1.90
N LEU A 415 3.32 -4.12 2.82
CA LEU A 415 4.77 -4.17 2.68
C LEU A 415 5.40 -4.91 3.85
N GLY A 416 6.41 -5.72 3.57
CA GLY A 416 7.28 -6.32 4.57
C GLY A 416 8.72 -5.89 4.34
N ILE A 417 9.23 -5.01 5.20
CA ILE A 417 10.62 -4.53 5.17
C ILE A 417 11.47 -5.43 6.06
N ASP A 418 12.54 -5.98 5.51
CA ASP A 418 13.56 -6.69 6.28
C ASP A 418 14.75 -5.80 6.57
N PHE A 419 15.01 -5.59 7.85
CA PHE A 419 16.16 -4.87 8.37
C PHE A 419 17.24 -5.80 8.90
N ALA A 420 18.47 -5.34 8.78
CA ALA A 420 19.62 -5.86 9.47
C ALA A 420 20.29 -4.74 10.26
N ILE A 421 20.87 -5.06 11.40
CA ILE A 421 21.72 -4.15 12.17
C ILE A 421 23.09 -4.80 12.23
N ASP A 422 24.10 -4.13 11.67
CA ASP A 422 25.45 -4.67 11.60
C ASP A 422 26.24 -4.49 12.91
N GLU A 423 27.47 -4.97 12.95
CA GLU A 423 28.35 -4.87 14.12
C GLU A 423 28.77 -3.43 14.47
N ASN A 424 28.61 -2.49 13.53
CA ASN A 424 28.81 -1.06 13.75
C ASN A 424 27.47 -0.35 14.02
N GLU A 425 26.42 -1.13 14.25
CA GLU A 425 25.08 -0.68 14.59
C GLU A 425 24.40 0.16 13.51
N LYS A 426 24.88 0.02 12.27
CA LYS A 426 24.24 0.62 11.11
C LYS A 426 23.03 -0.22 10.71
N VAL A 427 21.91 0.46 10.50
CA VAL A 427 20.67 -0.12 9.98
C VAL A 427 20.77 -0.27 8.46
N TRP A 428 20.44 -1.46 7.97
CA TRP A 428 20.40 -1.80 6.55
C TRP A 428 19.04 -2.39 6.18
N VAL A 429 18.52 -2.03 5.01
CA VAL A 429 17.36 -2.67 4.38
C VAL A 429 17.84 -3.78 3.45
N TYR A 430 17.48 -5.02 3.78
CA TYR A 430 17.76 -6.20 2.97
C TYR A 430 16.83 -6.30 1.77
N GLU A 431 15.53 -6.17 2.02
CA GLU A 431 14.50 -6.28 1.00
C GLU A 431 13.19 -5.65 1.49
N VAL A 432 12.42 -5.12 0.54
CA VAL A 432 11.02 -4.77 0.74
C VAL A 432 10.19 -5.73 -0.11
N ASN A 433 9.28 -6.44 0.53
CA ASN A 433 8.44 -7.45 -0.11
C ASN A 433 6.97 -7.02 -0.09
N GLN A 434 6.27 -7.30 -1.18
CA GLN A 434 4.80 -7.32 -1.19
C GLN A 434 4.27 -8.71 -0.87
N LEU A 435 3.03 -8.79 -0.39
CA LEU A 435 2.42 -10.02 0.13
C LEU A 435 3.36 -10.73 1.12
N PRO A 436 3.89 -10.02 2.15
CA PRO A 436 4.80 -10.63 3.10
C PRO A 436 4.14 -11.86 3.75
N GLY A 437 4.88 -12.97 3.77
CA GLY A 437 4.47 -14.16 4.51
C GLY A 437 4.35 -13.81 6.00
N ALA A 438 3.26 -14.21 6.61
CA ALA A 438 2.92 -13.84 7.98
C ALA A 438 3.41 -14.87 9.01
N ARG A 439 3.92 -14.34 10.12
CA ARG A 439 3.71 -14.86 11.48
C ARG A 439 2.86 -13.90 12.31
N VAL A 440 2.12 -13.02 11.62
CA VAL A 440 1.20 -12.07 12.25
C VAL A 440 -0.12 -12.75 12.57
N ASP A 441 -0.84 -12.15 13.51
CA ASP A 441 -2.25 -12.42 13.77
C ASP A 441 -3.06 -12.17 12.49
N GLU A 442 -3.56 -13.25 11.87
CA GLU A 442 -4.32 -13.18 10.61
C GLU A 442 -5.60 -12.36 10.77
N TYR A 443 -6.19 -12.28 11.98
CA TYR A 443 -7.35 -11.44 12.21
C TYR A 443 -6.98 -9.96 12.18
N LYS A 444 -5.89 -9.54 12.83
CA LYS A 444 -5.40 -8.15 12.74
C LYS A 444 -5.12 -7.75 11.29
N ARG A 445 -4.52 -8.64 10.51
CA ARG A 445 -4.27 -8.41 9.08
C ARG A 445 -5.57 -8.27 8.27
N ALA A 446 -6.57 -9.09 8.59
CA ALA A 446 -7.87 -9.07 7.92
C ALA A 446 -8.63 -7.76 8.18
N LYS A 447 -8.58 -7.21 9.40
CA LYS A 447 -9.16 -5.89 9.73
C LYS A 447 -8.78 -4.80 8.73
N ASN A 448 -7.48 -4.66 8.48
CA ASN A 448 -6.97 -3.66 7.56
C ASN A 448 -7.22 -4.04 6.09
N ALA A 449 -7.04 -5.31 5.74
CA ALA A 449 -7.26 -5.79 4.38
C ALA A 449 -8.70 -5.54 3.90
N VAL A 450 -9.70 -5.90 4.72
CA VAL A 450 -11.12 -5.71 4.40
C VAL A 450 -11.46 -4.22 4.38
N ALA A 451 -11.02 -3.45 5.38
CA ALA A 451 -11.29 -2.02 5.43
C ALA A 451 -10.70 -1.27 4.22
N TYR A 452 -9.46 -1.59 3.83
CA TYR A 452 -8.82 -0.99 2.66
C TYR A 452 -9.47 -1.41 1.35
N ALA A 453 -9.91 -2.67 1.21
CA ALA A 453 -10.66 -3.11 0.05
C ALA A 453 -11.98 -2.33 -0.11
N ILE A 454 -12.73 -2.16 0.99
CA ILE A 454 -13.96 -1.34 1.02
C ILE A 454 -13.64 0.11 0.64
N TYR A 455 -12.57 0.70 1.19
CA TYR A 455 -12.13 2.05 0.83
C TYR A 455 -11.92 2.22 -0.68
N LEU A 456 -11.22 1.29 -1.34
CA LEU A 456 -11.00 1.32 -2.78
C LEU A 456 -12.30 1.16 -3.57
N ALA A 457 -13.20 0.29 -3.12
CA ALA A 457 -14.50 0.07 -3.72
C ALA A 457 -15.38 1.33 -3.62
N GLU A 458 -15.42 1.96 -2.45
CA GLU A 458 -16.18 3.17 -2.17
C GLU A 458 -15.69 4.35 -3.01
N LYS A 459 -14.36 4.54 -3.06
CA LYS A 459 -13.75 5.66 -3.77
C LYS A 459 -13.55 5.38 -5.27
N GLN A 460 -13.84 4.16 -5.74
CA GLN A 460 -13.66 3.74 -7.13
C GLN A 460 -12.22 4.02 -7.63
N ILE A 461 -11.23 3.64 -6.83
CA ILE A 461 -9.82 3.88 -7.11
C ILE A 461 -9.27 2.70 -7.93
N PHE A 462 -9.20 2.87 -9.25
CA PHE A 462 -8.65 1.86 -10.18
C PHE A 462 -7.13 1.91 -10.26
N PHE A 463 -6.57 3.11 -10.16
CA PHE A 463 -5.14 3.41 -10.16
C PHE A 463 -4.89 4.33 -8.98
N ALA A 464 -3.78 4.16 -8.24
CA ALA A 464 -3.51 5.10 -7.14
C ALA A 464 -3.33 6.47 -7.74
N ASP A 465 -4.31 7.33 -7.49
CA ASP A 465 -4.33 8.72 -7.95
C ASP A 465 -3.03 9.41 -7.56
N PRO A 466 -2.11 9.68 -8.51
CA PRO A 466 -0.83 10.31 -8.21
C PRO A 466 -1.03 11.75 -7.71
N LEU A 467 -2.18 12.38 -8.02
CA LEU A 467 -2.47 13.78 -7.70
C LEU A 467 -3.12 13.91 -6.31
N GLY A 468 -3.95 12.94 -5.89
CA GLY A 468 -4.55 12.92 -4.55
C GLY A 468 -3.53 12.77 -3.39
N LYS A 469 -2.38 12.14 -3.64
CA LYS A 469 -1.34 11.92 -2.60
C LYS A 469 -0.40 13.11 -2.39
N LEU A 470 -0.24 13.99 -3.38
CA LEU A 470 0.62 15.18 -3.22
C LEU A 470 0.00 16.20 -2.24
N ASN A 471 -1.33 16.28 -2.19
CA ASN A 471 -2.04 17.22 -1.32
C ASN A 471 -1.96 16.86 0.17
N ASN A 472 -1.84 15.57 0.50
CA ASN A 472 -1.73 15.11 1.90
C ASN A 472 -0.30 15.15 2.45
N ALA A 473 0.72 15.28 1.59
CA ALA A 473 2.12 15.45 2.00
C ALA A 473 2.55 16.93 2.10
N LEU A 474 1.68 17.84 1.68
CA LEU A 474 1.87 19.30 1.72
C LEU A 474 1.01 20.00 2.79
N GLN A 475 0.33 19.22 3.65
CA GLN A 475 -0.25 19.64 4.92
C GLN A 475 0.59 19.10 6.07
#